data_AF-A0A0H3YGB4-F1
#
_entry.id   AF-A0A0H3YGB4-F1
#
_cell.length_a   1.000
_cell.length_b   1.000
_cell.length_c   1.000
_cell.angle_alpha   90.00
_cell.angle_beta   90.00
_cell.angle_gamma   90.00
#
_symmetry.space_group_name_H-M   'P 1'
#
loop_
_entity.id
_entity.type
_entity.pdbx_description
1 polymer ?
#
loop_
_entity_poly.entity_id
_entity_poly.type
_entity_poly.pdbx_seq_one_letter_code
_entity_poly.pdbx_strand_id
1 'polypeptide(L)'
;KILHGTTIEIAWTVTPSLILVLIAIPSFALLYSMDEVVDPAVTIKAIGHQWYWSYEYSDYNQSDNEGLLFDSYMIPEDELELGQLRLLDVDNRVVVPVNTHIRMIITSADVLHSWAVPSLGV
;
A
#
# COMPACT_ATOMS: atom_id res chain seq x y z
N LYS A 1 -26.13 -8.44 48.19
CA LYS A 1 -25.45 -8.88 46.94
C LYS A 1 -26.40 -8.58 45.79
N ILE A 2 -26.02 -7.70 44.86
CA ILE A 2 -26.74 -7.57 43.59
C ILE A 2 -26.23 -8.73 42.72
N LEU A 3 -27.12 -9.64 42.35
CA LEU A 3 -26.76 -10.86 41.59
C LEU A 3 -27.18 -10.77 40.11
N HIS A 4 -28.08 -9.86 39.76
CA HIS A 4 -28.60 -9.73 38.40
C HIS A 4 -28.96 -8.28 38.08
N GLY A 5 -28.56 -7.82 36.90
CA GLY A 5 -28.72 -6.44 36.46
C GLY A 5 -29.20 -6.39 35.02
N THR A 6 -30.33 -7.03 34.71
CA THR A 6 -30.83 -7.19 33.33
C THR A 6 -30.90 -5.86 32.55
N THR A 7 -31.23 -4.74 33.20
CA THR A 7 -31.27 -3.42 32.56
C THR A 7 -29.89 -2.91 32.15
N ILE A 8 -28.89 -3.08 33.01
CA ILE A 8 -27.51 -2.66 32.73
C ILE A 8 -26.85 -3.62 31.73
N GLU A 9 -27.22 -4.92 31.79
CA GLU A 9 -26.88 -5.94 30.79
C GLU A 9 -27.35 -5.55 29.40
N ILE A 10 -28.63 -5.20 29.25
CA ILE A 10 -29.18 -4.72 27.97
C ILE A 10 -28.47 -3.43 27.53
N ALA A 11 -28.23 -2.49 28.44
CA ALA A 11 -27.61 -1.21 28.11
C ALA A 11 -26.18 -1.38 27.57
N TRP A 12 -25.33 -2.18 28.22
CA TRP A 12 -23.97 -2.43 27.74
C TRP A 12 -23.90 -3.42 26.58
N THR A 13 -24.97 -4.14 26.25
CA THR A 13 -25.03 -4.92 25.01
C THR A 13 -25.42 -4.03 23.84
N VAL A 14 -26.47 -3.22 23.99
CA VAL A 14 -26.98 -2.35 22.92
C VAL A 14 -26.04 -1.19 22.60
N THR A 15 -25.44 -0.57 23.62
CA THR A 15 -24.59 0.62 23.43
C THR A 15 -23.36 0.32 22.55
N PRO A 16 -22.55 -0.72 22.82
CA PRO A 16 -21.44 -1.08 21.94
C PRO A 16 -21.89 -1.50 20.54
N SER A 17 -23.02 -2.22 20.41
CA SER A 17 -23.56 -2.57 19.09
C SER A 17 -23.92 -1.34 18.25
N LEU A 18 -24.54 -0.31 18.86
CA LEU A 18 -24.86 0.93 18.17
C LEU A 18 -23.59 1.68 17.76
N ILE A 19 -22.59 1.74 18.64
CA ILE A 19 -21.28 2.32 18.32
C ILE A 19 -20.68 1.61 17.10
N LEU A 20 -20.64 0.27 17.08
CA LEU A 20 -20.12 -0.51 15.96
C LEU A 20 -20.84 -0.19 14.64
N VAL A 21 -22.17 -0.05 14.64
CA VAL A 21 -22.93 0.33 13.44
C VAL A 21 -22.52 1.71 12.94
N LEU A 22 -22.34 2.68 13.84
CA LEU A 22 -21.94 4.05 13.47
C LEU A 22 -20.55 4.12 12.84
N ILE A 23 -19.58 3.33 13.30
CA ILE A 23 -18.24 3.23 12.68
C ILE A 23 -18.25 2.38 11.41
N ALA A 24 -19.12 1.37 11.32
CA ALA A 24 -19.22 0.51 10.15
C ALA A 24 -19.75 1.25 8.91
N ILE A 25 -20.70 2.18 9.06
CA ILE A 25 -21.28 2.92 7.94
C ILE A 25 -20.22 3.68 7.11
N PRO A 26 -19.37 4.57 7.68
CA PRO A 26 -18.34 5.24 6.90
C PRO A 26 -17.24 4.29 6.43
N SER A 27 -16.94 3.22 7.20
CA SER A 27 -15.95 2.21 6.81
C SER A 27 -16.35 1.48 5.54
N PHE A 28 -17.60 0.99 5.47
CA PHE A 28 -18.11 0.33 4.26
C PHE A 28 -18.24 1.29 3.08
N ALA A 29 -18.67 2.53 3.32
CA ALA A 29 -18.74 3.54 2.25
C ALA A 29 -17.35 3.78 1.63
N LEU A 30 -16.30 3.91 2.45
CA LEU A 30 -14.93 4.06 1.98
C LEU A 30 -14.45 2.80 1.24
N LEU A 31 -14.69 1.62 1.80
CA LEU A 31 -14.30 0.34 1.20
C LEU A 31 -14.81 0.21 -0.24
N TYR A 32 -16.10 0.48 -0.46
CA TYR A 32 -16.69 0.39 -1.79
C TYR A 32 -16.21 1.50 -2.73
N SER A 33 -15.92 2.71 -2.22
CA SER A 33 -15.37 3.78 -3.04
C SER A 33 -13.94 3.50 -3.52
N MET A 34 -13.15 2.73 -2.76
CA MET A 34 -11.78 2.36 -3.16
C MET A 34 -11.74 1.28 -4.24
N ASP A 35 -12.82 0.48 -4.38
CA ASP A 35 -12.92 -0.59 -5.38
C ASP A 35 -13.46 -0.11 -6.73
N GLU A 36 -13.74 1.20 -6.88
CA GLU A 36 -14.19 1.77 -8.15
C GLU A 36 -13.12 1.59 -9.24
N VAL A 37 -13.51 0.96 -10.35
CA VAL A 37 -12.61 0.68 -11.48
C VAL A 37 -12.35 1.98 -12.24
N VAL A 38 -11.16 2.54 -12.05
CA VAL A 38 -10.63 3.61 -12.89
C VAL A 38 -9.72 3.04 -13.96
N ASP A 39 -9.84 3.54 -15.20
CA ASP A 39 -8.92 3.20 -16.28
C ASP A 39 -7.54 3.84 -16.00
N PRO A 40 -6.49 3.05 -15.70
CA PRO A 40 -5.19 3.60 -15.39
C PRO A 40 -4.46 4.02 -16.66
N ALA A 41 -3.75 5.14 -16.59
CA ALA A 41 -2.91 5.59 -17.70
C ALA A 41 -1.51 4.96 -17.67
N VAL A 42 -1.07 4.45 -16.51
CA VAL A 42 0.22 3.79 -16.33
C VAL A 42 0.06 2.57 -15.43
N THR A 43 0.62 1.45 -15.84
CA THR A 43 0.75 0.23 -15.07
C THR A 43 2.21 0.00 -14.69
N ILE A 44 2.47 -0.17 -13.40
CA ILE A 44 3.78 -0.49 -12.86
C ILE A 44 3.65 -1.78 -12.05
N LYS A 45 4.53 -2.73 -12.32
CA LYS A 45 4.61 -3.95 -11.54
C LYS A 45 5.76 -3.84 -10.55
N ALA A 46 5.45 -4.07 -9.27
CA ALA A 46 6.41 -4.12 -8.17
C ALA A 46 6.62 -5.58 -7.77
N ILE A 47 7.85 -6.07 -7.90
CA ILE A 47 8.23 -7.45 -7.62
C ILE A 47 9.11 -7.45 -6.38
N GLY A 48 8.64 -8.05 -5.30
CA GLY A 48 9.42 -8.24 -4.08
C GLY A 48 10.39 -9.41 -4.23
N HIS A 49 11.64 -9.17 -3.88
CA HIS A 49 12.69 -10.17 -3.76
C HIS A 49 13.26 -10.14 -2.33
N GLN A 50 14.05 -11.15 -1.97
CA GLN A 50 14.79 -11.14 -0.71
C GLN A 50 15.71 -9.91 -0.63
N TRP A 51 15.22 -8.91 0.12
CA TRP A 51 15.88 -7.66 0.50
C TRP A 51 16.06 -6.61 -0.61
N TYR A 52 15.26 -6.66 -1.68
CA TYR A 52 15.16 -5.59 -2.67
C TYR A 52 13.84 -5.63 -3.44
N TRP A 53 13.58 -4.59 -4.22
CA TRP A 53 12.41 -4.52 -5.10
C TRP A 53 12.84 -4.35 -6.56
N SER A 54 12.15 -5.02 -7.47
CA SER A 54 12.27 -4.74 -8.90
C SER A 54 11.00 -4.08 -9.41
N TYR A 55 11.15 -3.07 -10.26
CA TYR A 55 10.04 -2.35 -10.87
C TYR A 55 10.04 -2.54 -12.39
N GLU A 56 8.88 -2.84 -12.95
CA GLU A 56 8.67 -3.04 -14.38
C GLU A 56 7.55 -2.11 -14.87
N TYR A 57 7.88 -1.22 -15.81
CA TYR A 57 6.92 -0.33 -16.47
C TYR A 57 6.48 -0.99 -17.78
N SER A 58 5.43 -1.82 -17.71
CA SER A 58 4.98 -2.66 -18.82
C SER A 58 4.45 -1.89 -20.03
N ASP A 59 3.97 -0.67 -19.81
CA ASP A 59 3.28 0.11 -20.83
C ASP A 59 4.25 0.88 -21.76
N TYR A 60 5.53 0.94 -21.38
CA TYR A 60 6.57 1.66 -22.12
C TYR A 60 7.67 0.69 -22.57
N ASN A 61 7.58 0.25 -23.81
CA ASN A 61 8.67 -0.48 -24.47
C ASN A 61 9.69 0.53 -25.00
N GLN A 62 10.95 0.44 -24.56
CA GLN A 62 12.04 0.93 -25.39
C GLN A 62 12.23 -0.02 -26.58
N SER A 63 12.87 0.48 -27.63
CA SER A 63 12.91 -0.02 -29.01
C SER A 63 13.15 -1.54 -29.25
N ASP A 64 13.48 -2.31 -28.23
CA ASP A 64 13.80 -3.74 -28.30
C ASP A 64 12.82 -4.67 -27.56
N ASN A 65 11.58 -4.23 -27.31
CA ASN A 65 10.50 -5.09 -26.78
C ASN A 65 10.74 -5.58 -25.32
N GLU A 66 11.71 -4.97 -24.64
CA GLU A 66 11.93 -5.09 -23.20
C GLU A 66 11.37 -3.82 -22.54
N GLY A 67 10.42 -3.98 -21.61
CA GLY A 67 9.90 -2.87 -20.82
C GLY A 67 11.00 -2.25 -19.95
N LEU A 68 10.81 -1.00 -19.51
CA LEU A 68 11.74 -0.39 -18.56
C LEU A 68 11.71 -1.18 -17.24
N LEU A 69 12.81 -1.87 -16.93
CA LEU A 69 12.97 -2.70 -15.73
C LEU A 69 14.24 -2.30 -14.98
N PHE A 70 14.14 -2.19 -13.66
CA PHE A 70 15.29 -1.96 -12.78
C PHE A 70 15.07 -2.52 -11.38
N ASP A 71 16.17 -2.76 -10.68
CA ASP A 71 16.19 -3.13 -9.28
C ASP A 71 16.44 -1.90 -8.39
N SER A 72 15.89 -1.93 -7.19
CA SER A 72 15.93 -0.87 -6.19
C SER A 72 16.43 -1.45 -4.87
N TYR A 73 17.66 -1.11 -4.52
CA TYR A 73 18.36 -1.53 -3.31
C TYR A 73 18.48 -0.37 -2.32
N MET A 74 18.46 -0.69 -1.04
CA MET A 74 18.78 0.25 0.03
C MET A 74 20.24 0.67 -0.06
N ILE A 75 20.51 1.98 0.01
CA ILE A 75 21.87 2.50 0.02
C ILE A 75 22.57 2.11 1.36
N PRO A 76 23.74 1.44 1.31
CA PRO A 76 24.53 1.14 2.50
C PRO A 76 24.96 2.39 3.28
N GLU A 77 25.12 2.28 4.60
CA GLU A 77 25.41 3.43 5.46
C GLU A 77 26.75 4.14 5.14
N ASP A 78 27.72 3.39 4.61
CA ASP A 78 29.02 3.90 4.16
C ASP A 78 28.97 4.58 2.78
N GLU A 79 27.90 4.38 2.02
CA GLU A 79 27.67 5.00 0.70
C GLU A 79 26.68 6.18 0.77
N LEU A 80 26.13 6.49 1.95
CA LEU A 80 25.18 7.59 2.12
C LEU A 80 25.83 8.96 1.90
N GLU A 81 25.20 9.77 1.06
CA GLU A 81 25.56 11.17 0.84
C GLU A 81 24.92 12.10 1.89
N LEU A 82 25.50 13.30 2.07
CA LEU A 82 24.97 14.29 3.01
C LEU A 82 23.53 14.69 2.62
N GLY A 83 22.58 14.43 3.51
CA GLY A 83 21.15 14.73 3.32
C GLY A 83 20.29 13.51 2.96
N GLN A 84 20.91 12.36 2.67
CA GLN A 84 20.18 11.10 2.48
C GLN A 84 19.71 10.51 3.81
N LEU A 85 18.63 9.74 3.76
CA LEU A 85 17.96 9.13 4.89
C LEU A 85 18.40 7.68 5.07
N ARG A 86 19.01 7.39 6.22
CA ARG A 86 19.41 6.05 6.62
C ARG A 86 18.21 5.08 6.62
N LEU A 87 18.37 3.92 5.97
CA LEU A 87 17.36 2.86 5.80
C LEU A 87 16.14 3.22 4.94
N LEU A 88 16.13 4.38 4.27
CA LEU A 88 14.99 4.83 3.48
C LEU A 88 15.38 5.18 2.04
N ASP A 89 16.57 5.74 1.84
CA ASP A 89 17.05 6.02 0.49
C ASP A 89 17.47 4.74 -0.24
N VAL A 90 17.17 4.75 -1.54
CA VAL A 90 17.45 3.68 -2.49
C VAL A 90 18.27 4.21 -3.66
N ASP A 91 18.99 3.32 -4.33
CA ASP A 91 19.79 3.64 -5.51
C ASP A 91 18.94 4.09 -6.71
N ASN A 92 17.89 3.34 -7.04
CA ASN A 92 16.95 3.62 -8.13
C ASN A 92 15.55 3.82 -7.54
N ARG A 93 15.04 5.05 -7.63
CA ARG A 93 13.70 5.39 -7.14
C ARG A 93 12.64 5.07 -8.20
N VAL A 94 11.48 4.58 -7.75
CA VAL A 94 10.28 4.51 -8.60
C VAL A 94 9.81 5.94 -8.89
N VAL A 95 9.60 6.27 -10.18
CA VAL A 95 9.19 7.60 -10.63
C VAL A 95 7.85 7.48 -11.32
N VAL A 96 6.90 8.30 -10.91
CA VAL A 96 5.52 8.24 -11.41
C VAL A 96 5.01 9.64 -11.79
N PRO A 97 4.13 9.75 -12.80
CA PRO A 97 3.51 11.02 -13.15
C PRO A 97 2.48 11.45 -12.09
N VAL A 98 2.49 12.73 -11.73
CA VAL A 98 1.48 13.30 -10.82
C VAL A 98 0.13 13.49 -11.52
N ASN A 99 -0.96 13.58 -10.74
CA ASN A 99 -2.33 13.82 -11.23
C ASN A 99 -2.80 12.80 -12.28
N THR A 100 -2.34 11.56 -12.18
CA THR A 100 -2.61 10.50 -13.15
C THR A 100 -2.99 9.22 -12.41
N HIS A 101 -3.99 8.48 -12.91
CA HIS A 101 -4.35 7.18 -12.34
C HIS A 101 -3.28 6.15 -12.69
N ILE A 102 -2.66 5.59 -11.66
CA ILE A 102 -1.58 4.60 -11.77
C ILE A 102 -2.11 3.28 -11.20
N ARG A 103 -1.93 2.18 -11.94
CA ARG A 103 -2.18 0.83 -11.45
C ARG A 103 -0.85 0.22 -11.00
N MET A 104 -0.79 -0.17 -9.73
CA MET A 104 0.30 -0.99 -9.20
C MET A 104 -0.10 -2.46 -9.24
N ILE A 105 0.77 -3.33 -9.77
CA ILE A 105 0.63 -4.79 -9.69
C ILE A 105 1.72 -5.32 -8.78
N ILE A 106 1.36 -5.80 -7.60
CA ILE A 106 2.31 -6.25 -6.59
C ILE A 106 2.40 -7.78 -6.61
N THR A 107 3.61 -8.31 -6.69
CA THR A 107 3.89 -9.75 -6.60
C THR A 107 5.24 -9.98 -5.90
N SER A 108 5.58 -11.24 -5.63
CA SER A 108 6.89 -11.65 -5.15
C SER A 108 7.47 -12.75 -6.05
N ALA A 109 8.80 -12.82 -6.14
CA ALA A 109 9.52 -13.90 -6.79
C ALA A 109 9.96 -15.02 -5.81
N ASP A 110 9.91 -14.77 -4.50
CA ASP A 110 10.40 -15.70 -3.48
C ASP A 110 9.45 -15.89 -2.28
N VAL A 111 9.56 -15.07 -1.24
CA VAL A 111 8.78 -15.14 0.01
C VAL A 111 7.72 -14.04 0.05
N LEU A 112 6.92 -14.01 1.11
CA LEU A 112 5.94 -12.93 1.28
C LEU A 112 6.64 -11.60 1.53
N HIS A 113 6.30 -10.61 0.71
CA HIS A 113 6.65 -9.20 0.89
C HIS A 113 5.39 -8.34 0.82
N SER A 114 5.46 -7.14 1.38
CA SER A 114 4.39 -6.15 1.32
C SER A 114 4.98 -4.83 0.81
N TRP A 115 4.41 -4.34 -0.29
CA TRP A 115 4.75 -3.04 -0.83
C TRP A 115 3.90 -1.99 -0.12
N ALA A 116 4.53 -1.03 0.56
CA ALA A 116 3.83 -0.05 1.38
C ALA A 116 4.49 1.33 1.25
N VAL A 117 3.68 2.36 1.00
CA VAL A 117 4.04 3.77 0.96
C VAL A 117 2.97 4.56 1.72
N PRO A 118 3.14 4.77 3.04
CA PRO A 118 2.08 5.32 3.90
C PRO A 118 1.57 6.71 3.48
N SER A 119 2.42 7.55 2.88
CA SER A 119 2.02 8.87 2.38
C SER A 119 1.06 8.80 1.18
N LEU A 120 1.02 7.67 0.47
CA LEU A 120 0.08 7.39 -0.61
C LEU A 120 -1.16 6.60 -0.13
N GLY A 121 -1.14 6.10 1.11
CA GLY A 121 -2.21 5.24 1.62
C GLY A 121 -2.26 3.85 0.96
N VAL A 122 -1.11 3.37 0.45
CA VAL A 122 -0.94 2.05 -0.19
C VAL A 122 0.04 1.21 0.62
#